data_AF-A0A940HXV0-F1
#
_entry.id   AF-A0A940HXV0-F1
#
_cell.length_a   1.000
_cell.length_b   1.000
_cell.length_c   1.000
_cell.angle_alpha   90.00
_cell.angle_beta   90.00
_cell.angle_gamma   90.00
#
_symmetry.space_group_name_H-M   'P 1'
#
loop_
_entity.id
_entity.type
_entity.pdbx_description
1 polymer ?
#
loop_
_entity_poly.entity_id
_entity_poly.type
_entity_poly.pdbx_seq_one_letter_code
_entity_poly.pdbx_strand_id
1 'polypeptide(L)'
;VKKEKPDAIPLPKDAKKKKKIKTKKQNPKKIESEIKQVSEFEKKELFDPDQIAALIDKSKVETAETMRKSDKLTQSQDKNFIASGLTLSEEDALKAQIFGCWSIPLGLPYNENLLVRIKLKLKTDGTVIKSEILDHVRMNTPGQGFYKVLAESALRAIRLCQPLRVPTTGYDRWKDLQLNFDANEMLKG
;
A
#
# COMPACT_ATOMS: atom_id res chain seq x y z
N VAL A 1 -9.17 -76.73 -9.87
CA VAL A 1 -7.89 -76.06 -10.21
C VAL A 1 -7.78 -74.79 -9.39
N LYS A 2 -6.72 -74.70 -8.57
CA LYS A 2 -6.41 -73.60 -7.66
C LYS A 2 -6.08 -72.34 -8.47
N LYS A 3 -6.56 -71.17 -8.04
CA LYS A 3 -6.04 -69.87 -8.50
C LYS A 3 -5.34 -69.19 -7.33
N GLU A 4 -4.05 -68.95 -7.51
CA GLU A 4 -3.12 -68.33 -6.57
C GLU A 4 -3.41 -66.83 -6.39
N LYS A 5 -3.10 -66.31 -5.19
CA LYS A 5 -2.97 -64.87 -4.88
C LYS A 5 -1.54 -64.41 -5.23
N PRO A 6 -1.32 -63.13 -5.53
CA PRO A 6 -0.80 -62.16 -4.52
C PRO A 6 -1.40 -60.74 -4.74
N ASP A 7 -1.29 -59.70 -3.92
CA ASP A 7 -0.65 -59.40 -2.63
C ASP A 7 -1.42 -58.19 -2.06
N ALA A 8 -1.78 -58.22 -0.77
CA ALA A 8 -2.45 -57.11 -0.10
C ALA A 8 -1.43 -56.36 0.77
N ILE A 9 -1.03 -55.17 0.32
CA ILE A 9 -0.19 -54.26 1.12
C ILE A 9 -1.12 -53.29 1.89
N PRO A 10 -0.95 -53.10 3.22
CA PRO A 10 -1.93 -52.39 4.03
C PRO A 10 -1.82 -50.86 3.93
N LEU A 11 -2.97 -50.20 3.87
CA LEU A 11 -3.13 -48.75 4.09
C LEU A 11 -2.90 -48.41 5.58
N PRO A 12 -2.05 -47.43 5.94
CA PRO A 12 -1.98 -46.93 7.32
C PRO A 12 -3.17 -46.03 7.64
N LYS A 13 -4.00 -46.45 8.59
CA LYS A 13 -4.98 -45.62 9.30
C LYS A 13 -4.43 -45.23 10.68
N ASP A 14 -4.85 -44.03 11.11
CA ASP A 14 -4.97 -43.56 12.49
C ASP A 14 -3.73 -43.09 13.27
N ALA A 15 -3.67 -41.77 13.54
CA ALA A 15 -3.22 -41.23 14.83
C ALA A 15 -3.70 -39.77 15.07
N LYS A 16 -5.00 -39.58 15.33
CA LYS A 16 -5.52 -38.35 15.99
C LYS A 16 -5.11 -38.37 17.47
N LYS A 17 -4.17 -37.51 17.89
CA LYS A 17 -3.90 -37.23 19.31
C LYS A 17 -4.39 -35.83 19.70
N LYS A 18 -5.61 -35.78 20.25
CA LYS A 18 -6.18 -34.64 21.00
C LYS A 18 -5.52 -34.57 22.39
N LYS A 19 -4.74 -33.52 22.69
CA LYS A 19 -4.34 -33.21 24.07
C LYS A 19 -5.38 -32.26 24.69
N LYS A 20 -6.09 -32.74 25.72
CA LYS A 20 -7.02 -31.97 26.55
C LYS A 20 -6.23 -31.11 27.54
N ILE A 21 -6.47 -29.80 27.51
CA ILE A 21 -6.02 -28.84 28.53
C ILE A 21 -6.91 -29.02 29.76
N LYS A 22 -6.30 -29.30 30.92
CA LYS A 22 -7.00 -29.37 32.22
C LYS A 22 -7.05 -27.97 32.84
N THR A 23 -8.25 -27.44 33.02
CA THR A 23 -8.59 -26.27 33.82
C THR A 23 -8.45 -26.57 35.33
N LYS A 24 -7.77 -25.71 36.08
CA LYS A 24 -7.94 -25.55 37.54
C LYS A 24 -8.32 -24.09 37.84
N LYS A 25 -9.33 -23.93 38.70
CA LYS A 25 -10.03 -22.69 39.08
C LYS A 25 -9.27 -21.82 40.09
N GLN A 26 -9.50 -20.50 39.97
CA GLN A 26 -9.80 -19.45 40.99
C GLN A 26 -8.77 -19.01 42.07
N ASN A 27 -8.14 -17.84 41.82
CA ASN A 27 -8.17 -16.52 42.51
C ASN A 27 -7.98 -16.37 44.06
N PRO A 28 -7.73 -15.16 44.62
CA PRO A 28 -6.53 -14.28 44.59
C PRO A 28 -5.98 -13.94 46.02
N LYS A 29 -4.80 -13.30 46.15
CA LYS A 29 -4.42 -12.55 47.37
C LYS A 29 -3.89 -11.14 47.04
N LYS A 30 -4.73 -10.18 47.43
CA LYS A 30 -4.52 -8.80 47.93
C LYS A 30 -3.08 -8.25 47.96
N ILE A 31 -2.85 -7.12 47.31
CA ILE A 31 -1.87 -6.10 47.72
C ILE A 31 -2.55 -4.73 47.53
N GLU A 32 -2.85 -4.08 48.66
CA GLU A 32 -3.28 -2.68 48.80
C GLU A 32 -2.06 -1.75 48.87
N SER A 33 -2.31 -0.43 48.81
CA SER A 33 -1.42 0.74 48.95
C SER A 33 -0.96 1.34 47.62
N GLU A 34 -1.05 2.65 47.35
CA GLU A 34 -1.57 3.80 48.08
C GLU A 34 -1.79 4.89 47.02
N ILE A 35 -3.01 5.44 46.91
CA ILE A 35 -3.28 6.66 46.14
C ILE A 35 -3.28 7.78 47.18
N LYS A 36 -2.22 8.58 47.24
CA LYS A 36 -2.18 9.84 47.98
C LYS A 36 -2.04 11.00 47.01
N GLN A 37 -3.20 11.58 46.75
CA GLN A 37 -3.43 12.93 46.29
C GLN A 37 -2.69 13.93 47.21
N VAL A 38 -1.77 14.71 46.62
CA VAL A 38 -1.33 15.99 47.19
C VAL A 38 -1.47 17.05 46.11
N SER A 39 -2.57 17.78 46.22
CA SER A 39 -2.81 19.05 45.56
C SER A 39 -1.98 20.11 46.28
N GLU A 40 -0.71 20.23 45.89
CA GLU A 40 0.19 21.26 46.37
C GLU A 40 0.88 21.89 45.16
N PHE A 41 0.14 22.74 44.47
CA PHE A 41 0.74 23.72 43.58
C PHE A 41 -0.13 24.98 43.62
N GLU A 42 0.07 25.77 44.67
CA GLU A 42 -0.04 27.22 44.59
C GLU A 42 0.80 27.70 43.39
N LYS A 43 0.20 27.71 42.21
CA LYS A 43 0.71 28.47 41.08
C LYS A 43 -0.10 29.75 41.09
N LYS A 44 0.49 30.75 41.76
CA LYS A 44 0.16 32.16 41.65
C LYS A 44 -0.25 32.44 40.19
N GLU A 45 -1.51 32.81 40.01
CA GLU A 45 -2.03 33.31 38.74
C GLU A 45 -1.30 34.61 38.40
N LEU A 46 -0.18 34.47 37.72
CA LEU A 46 0.42 35.51 36.89
C LEU A 46 0.00 35.22 35.45
N PHE A 47 -1.32 35.20 35.22
CA PHE A 47 -1.89 35.18 33.88
C PHE A 47 -2.11 36.63 33.49
N ASP A 48 -1.10 37.25 32.86
CA ASP A 48 -1.21 38.61 32.36
C ASP A 48 -1.61 38.55 30.87
N PRO A 49 -2.86 38.89 30.51
CA PRO A 49 -3.39 38.73 29.15
C PRO A 49 -2.61 39.55 28.11
N ASP A 50 -1.88 40.59 28.53
CA ASP A 50 -1.05 41.42 27.65
C ASP A 50 0.19 40.67 27.12
N GLN A 51 0.75 39.74 27.91
CA GLN A 51 1.83 38.88 27.40
C GLN A 51 1.33 37.86 26.37
N ILE A 52 0.08 37.40 26.52
CA ILE A 52 -0.58 36.51 25.56
C ILE A 52 -0.84 37.27 24.25
N ALA A 53 -1.28 38.53 24.33
CA ALA A 53 -1.49 39.37 23.15
C ALA A 53 -0.19 39.59 22.34
N ALA A 54 0.93 39.86 23.03
CA ALA A 54 2.23 40.02 22.39
C ALA A 54 2.75 38.71 21.74
N LEU A 55 2.48 37.56 22.35
CA LEU A 55 2.83 36.24 21.81
C LEU A 55 1.92 35.81 20.65
N ILE A 56 0.63 36.19 20.67
CA ILE A 56 -0.31 35.93 19.56
C ILE A 56 0.05 36.76 18.33
N ASP A 57 0.42 38.02 18.49
CA ASP A 57 0.81 38.87 17.35
C ASP A 57 2.12 38.37 16.71
N LYS A 58 3.12 38.02 17.53
CA LYS A 58 4.36 37.41 17.05
C LYS A 58 4.13 36.06 16.36
N SER A 59 3.28 35.21 16.93
CA SER A 59 2.95 33.91 16.32
C SER A 59 2.09 34.06 15.07
N LYS A 60 1.26 35.10 14.90
CA LYS A 60 0.56 35.42 13.65
C LYS A 60 1.51 35.85 12.53
N VAL A 61 2.53 36.64 12.86
CA VAL A 61 3.56 37.03 11.88
C VAL A 61 4.42 35.81 11.49
N GLU A 62 4.86 34.99 12.46
CA GLU A 62 5.60 33.76 12.18
C GLU A 62 4.74 32.72 11.42
N THR A 63 3.44 32.58 11.73
CA THR A 63 2.51 31.71 10.96
C THR A 63 2.21 32.27 9.57
N ALA A 64 2.13 33.58 9.38
CA ALA A 64 1.96 34.17 8.04
C ALA A 64 3.20 33.98 7.17
N GLU A 65 4.40 34.07 7.74
CA GLU A 65 5.66 33.79 7.02
C GLU A 65 5.88 32.30 6.76
N THR A 66 5.47 31.40 7.67
CA THR A 66 5.50 29.96 7.41
C THR A 66 4.43 29.54 6.40
N MET A 67 3.21 30.08 6.44
CA MET A 67 2.15 29.80 5.46
C MET A 67 2.52 30.20 4.02
N ARG A 68 3.38 31.23 3.83
CA ARG A 68 3.90 31.59 2.50
C ARG A 68 4.97 30.63 1.98
N LYS A 69 5.54 29.76 2.82
CA LYS A 69 6.51 28.72 2.44
C LYS A 69 5.94 27.29 2.48
N SER A 70 4.74 27.11 3.02
CA SER A 70 4.04 25.81 3.10
C SER A 70 2.84 25.71 2.16
N ASP A 71 2.94 26.28 0.96
CA ASP A 71 2.14 25.84 -0.20
C ASP A 71 2.75 24.56 -0.85
N LYS A 72 3.47 23.76 -0.05
CA LYS A 72 3.56 22.34 -0.28
C LYS A 72 2.47 21.71 0.57
N LEU A 73 1.33 21.48 -0.06
CA LEU A 73 0.43 20.38 0.26
C LEU A 73 1.27 19.13 0.61
N THR A 74 1.57 18.91 1.88
CA THR A 74 1.98 17.58 2.38
C THR A 74 0.71 16.81 2.64
N GLN A 75 -0.07 16.66 1.58
CA GLN A 75 -1.02 15.58 1.46
C GLN A 75 -0.15 14.34 1.30
N SER A 76 0.03 13.59 2.40
CA SER A 76 0.49 12.21 2.38
C SER A 76 -0.57 11.36 1.67
N GLN A 77 -0.76 11.63 0.39
CA GLN A 77 -1.20 10.69 -0.60
C GLN A 77 0.08 10.29 -1.30
N ASP A 78 0.60 9.12 -0.95
CA ASP A 78 1.56 8.45 -1.80
C ASP A 78 1.02 8.52 -3.23
N LYS A 79 1.81 9.18 -4.08
CA LYS A 79 1.49 9.59 -5.44
C LYS A 79 1.47 8.36 -6.35
N ASN A 80 0.56 7.43 -6.09
CA ASN A 80 0.29 6.27 -6.89
C ASN A 80 -0.88 6.60 -7.79
N PHE A 81 -0.55 7.16 -8.97
CA PHE A 81 -1.42 7.51 -10.10
C PHE A 81 -1.70 9.01 -10.24
N ILE A 82 -1.18 9.63 -11.31
CA ILE A 82 -1.71 10.90 -11.82
C ILE A 82 -2.53 10.53 -13.05
N ALA A 83 -3.71 9.97 -12.84
CA ALA A 83 -4.77 10.13 -13.80
C ALA A 83 -5.60 11.29 -13.32
N SER A 84 -5.44 12.46 -13.94
CA SER A 84 -6.18 13.67 -13.58
C SER A 84 -7.68 13.58 -13.93
N GLY A 85 -8.28 12.39 -13.88
CA GLY A 85 -9.56 12.13 -14.51
C GLY A 85 -10.43 10.98 -14.02
N LEU A 86 -9.86 9.99 -13.34
CA LEU A 86 -10.60 8.90 -12.76
C LEU A 86 -10.98 9.25 -11.32
N THR A 87 -12.14 8.77 -10.88
CA THR A 87 -12.46 8.73 -9.45
C THR A 87 -11.66 7.61 -8.79
N LEU A 88 -11.49 7.70 -7.46
CA LEU A 88 -10.72 6.73 -6.68
C LEU A 88 -11.18 5.27 -6.93
N SER A 89 -12.50 5.04 -6.98
CA SER A 89 -13.05 3.71 -7.20
C SER A 89 -12.81 3.18 -8.62
N GLU A 90 -12.82 4.06 -9.62
CA GLU A 90 -12.55 3.66 -11.01
C GLU A 90 -11.06 3.35 -11.21
N GLU A 91 -10.19 4.12 -10.55
CA GLU A 91 -8.76 3.86 -10.50
C GLU A 91 -8.46 2.52 -9.84
N ASP A 92 -9.04 2.26 -8.66
CA ASP A 92 -8.84 1.01 -7.95
C ASP A 92 -9.36 -0.19 -8.74
N ALA A 93 -10.49 -0.05 -9.44
CA ALA A 93 -11.00 -1.09 -10.34
C ALA A 93 -10.03 -1.38 -11.49
N LEU A 94 -9.44 -0.35 -12.09
CA LEU A 94 -8.45 -0.49 -13.16
C LEU A 94 -7.16 -1.14 -12.65
N LYS A 95 -6.66 -0.69 -11.50
CA LYS A 95 -5.49 -1.27 -10.82
C LYS A 95 -5.72 -2.73 -10.51
N ALA A 96 -6.84 -3.07 -9.88
CA ALA A 96 -7.18 -4.45 -9.52
C ALA A 96 -7.25 -5.36 -10.75
N GLN A 97 -7.81 -4.88 -11.87
CA GLN A 97 -7.82 -5.65 -13.11
C GLN A 97 -6.41 -5.94 -13.60
N ILE A 98 -5.59 -4.90 -13.76
CA ILE A 98 -4.23 -5.03 -14.32
C ILE A 98 -3.33 -5.86 -13.39
N PHE A 99 -3.41 -5.64 -12.08
CA PHE A 99 -2.68 -6.41 -11.08
C PHE A 99 -3.09 -7.88 -11.07
N GLY A 100 -4.35 -8.19 -11.38
CA GLY A 100 -4.78 -9.56 -11.63
C GLY A 100 -4.08 -10.25 -12.80
N CYS A 101 -3.66 -9.49 -13.82
CA CYS A 101 -2.86 -10.00 -14.95
C CYS A 101 -1.35 -9.92 -14.74
N TRP A 102 -0.88 -9.25 -13.69
CA TRP A 102 0.53 -8.96 -13.52
C TRP A 102 1.25 -10.13 -12.84
N SER A 103 2.22 -10.70 -13.55
CA SER A 103 3.08 -11.75 -13.02
C SER A 103 4.39 -11.15 -12.55
N ILE A 104 4.54 -10.99 -11.23
CA ILE A 104 5.75 -10.45 -10.61
C ILE A 104 6.92 -11.43 -10.87
N PRO A 105 7.99 -11.00 -11.55
CA PRO A 105 9.17 -11.84 -11.78
C PRO A 105 9.80 -12.33 -10.46
N LEU A 106 10.32 -13.55 -10.46
CA LEU A 106 11.09 -14.06 -9.32
C LEU A 106 12.48 -13.43 -9.26
N GLY A 107 13.04 -13.31 -8.06
CA GLY A 107 14.40 -12.79 -7.86
C GLY A 107 14.50 -11.26 -7.85
N LEU A 108 13.40 -10.55 -7.60
CA LEU A 108 13.43 -9.11 -7.39
C LEU A 108 14.07 -8.76 -6.03
N PRO A 109 14.91 -7.70 -5.98
CA PRO A 109 15.44 -7.21 -4.73
C PRO A 109 14.38 -6.41 -3.97
N TYR A 110 13.74 -7.02 -2.96
CA TYR A 110 12.65 -6.41 -2.18
C TYR A 110 13.06 -5.23 -1.28
N ASN A 111 14.36 -4.99 -1.12
CA ASN A 111 14.93 -3.85 -0.42
C ASN A 111 15.14 -2.63 -1.32
N GLU A 112 14.91 -2.77 -2.63
CA GLU A 112 15.09 -1.71 -3.61
C GLU A 112 13.75 -1.05 -3.99
N ASN A 113 13.84 0.07 -4.71
CA ASN A 113 12.67 0.72 -5.29
C ASN A 113 12.17 -0.05 -6.52
N LEU A 114 11.09 -0.82 -6.36
CA LEU A 114 10.44 -1.62 -7.40
C LEU A 114 9.30 -0.87 -8.12
N LEU A 115 9.25 0.46 -8.02
CA LEU A 115 8.25 1.27 -8.70
C LEU A 115 8.57 1.42 -10.19
N VAL A 116 7.67 0.98 -11.07
CA VAL A 116 7.67 1.22 -12.52
C VAL A 116 6.52 2.14 -12.88
N ARG A 117 6.82 3.23 -13.60
CA ARG A 117 5.81 4.19 -14.05
C ARG A 117 5.60 4.05 -15.55
N ILE A 118 4.36 3.79 -15.96
CA ILE A 118 3.98 3.55 -17.35
C ILE A 118 2.88 4.53 -17.74
N LYS A 119 3.13 5.33 -18.78
CA LYS A 119 2.13 6.16 -19.43
C LYS A 119 1.37 5.35 -20.46
N LEU A 120 0.05 5.38 -20.39
CA LEU A 120 -0.85 4.69 -21.29
C LEU A 120 -1.72 5.68 -22.06
N LYS A 121 -1.99 5.35 -23.32
CA LYS A 121 -3.04 5.96 -24.12
C LYS A 121 -4.11 4.93 -24.44
N LEU A 122 -5.36 5.23 -24.10
CA LEU A 122 -6.50 4.32 -24.24
C LEU A 122 -7.50 4.85 -25.27
N LYS A 123 -8.17 3.92 -25.94
CA LYS A 123 -9.40 4.18 -26.70
C LYS A 123 -10.61 4.18 -25.76
N THR A 124 -11.74 4.65 -26.27
CA THR A 124 -13.03 4.67 -25.57
C THR A 124 -13.54 3.28 -25.19
N ASP A 125 -13.10 2.24 -25.90
CA ASP A 125 -13.43 0.83 -25.64
C ASP A 125 -12.52 0.18 -24.57
N GLY A 126 -11.55 0.91 -24.01
CA GLY A 126 -10.56 0.37 -23.07
C GLY A 126 -9.37 -0.34 -23.72
N THR A 127 -9.26 -0.31 -25.06
CA THR A 127 -8.09 -0.85 -25.76
C THR A 127 -6.91 0.12 -25.67
N VAL A 128 -5.71 -0.41 -25.38
CA VAL A 128 -4.45 0.35 -25.34
C VAL A 128 -3.97 0.67 -26.75
N ILE A 129 -3.76 1.97 -27.01
CA ILE A 129 -3.17 2.50 -28.25
C ILE A 129 -1.66 2.55 -28.13
N LYS A 130 -1.16 3.10 -27.02
CA LYS A 130 0.26 3.31 -26.76
C LYS A 130 0.56 3.04 -25.29
N SER A 131 1.68 2.38 -25.04
CA SER A 131 2.27 2.26 -23.71
C SER A 131 3.72 2.72 -23.76
N GLU A 132 4.13 3.51 -22.78
CA GLU A 132 5.46 4.12 -22.71
C GLU A 132 5.94 4.11 -21.27
N ILE A 133 7.18 3.67 -21.03
CA ILE A 133 7.77 3.64 -19.69
C ILE A 133 8.35 5.03 -19.42
N LEU A 134 8.08 5.65 -18.27
CA LEU A 134 8.61 6.99 -18.01
C LEU A 134 10.10 6.97 -17.66
N ASP A 135 10.52 6.02 -16.83
CA ASP A 135 11.88 5.97 -16.31
C ASP A 135 12.82 5.13 -17.19
N HIS A 136 12.95 5.49 -18.47
CA HIS A 136 13.82 4.80 -19.42
C HIS A 136 15.29 4.73 -18.97
N VAL A 137 15.76 5.75 -18.25
CA VAL A 137 17.14 5.81 -17.76
C VAL A 137 17.45 4.63 -16.83
N ARG A 138 16.50 4.28 -15.95
CA ARG A 138 16.68 3.20 -14.97
C ARG A 138 16.85 1.83 -15.61
N MET A 139 16.29 1.60 -16.81
CA MET A 139 16.47 0.34 -17.53
C MET A 139 17.91 0.13 -18.00
N ASN A 140 18.66 1.21 -18.21
CA ASN A 140 20.02 1.17 -18.75
C ASN A 140 21.08 1.41 -17.66
N THR A 141 20.68 1.65 -16.42
CA THR A 141 21.60 1.88 -15.31
C THR A 141 22.26 0.56 -14.87
N PRO A 142 23.60 0.49 -14.80
CA PRO A 142 24.31 -0.66 -14.25
C PRO A 142 23.82 -1.02 -12.85
N GLY A 143 23.60 -2.30 -12.58
CA GLY A 143 23.07 -2.78 -11.29
C GLY A 143 21.54 -2.74 -11.16
N GLN A 144 20.81 -2.09 -12.07
CA GLN A 144 19.33 -2.06 -12.09
C GLN A 144 18.71 -2.98 -13.14
N GLY A 145 19.38 -4.10 -13.49
CA GLY A 145 18.86 -5.06 -14.48
C GLY A 145 17.46 -5.61 -14.13
N PHE A 146 17.13 -5.70 -12.84
CA PHE A 146 15.80 -6.07 -12.36
C PHE A 146 14.70 -5.10 -12.81
N TYR A 147 15.01 -3.81 -12.95
CA TYR A 147 14.04 -2.78 -13.36
C TYR A 147 13.55 -3.02 -14.79
N LYS A 148 14.46 -3.39 -15.70
CA LYS A 148 14.11 -3.75 -17.08
C LYS A 148 13.12 -4.92 -17.12
N VAL A 149 13.44 -6.00 -16.39
CA VAL A 149 12.57 -7.20 -16.33
C VAL A 149 11.21 -6.86 -15.73
N LEU A 150 11.19 -6.04 -14.69
CA LEU A 150 9.96 -5.60 -14.04
C LEU A 150 9.08 -4.76 -14.98
N ALA A 151 9.70 -3.83 -15.71
CA ALA A 151 9.01 -2.99 -16.68
C ALA A 151 8.45 -3.79 -17.86
N GLU A 152 9.21 -4.77 -18.37
CA GLU A 152 8.74 -5.71 -19.40
C GLU A 152 7.56 -6.56 -18.90
N SER A 153 7.61 -7.02 -17.64
CA SER A 153 6.50 -7.75 -17.03
C SER A 153 5.24 -6.88 -16.90
N ALA A 154 5.37 -5.63 -16.44
CA ALA A 154 4.24 -4.71 -16.32
C ALA A 154 3.60 -4.42 -17.69
N LEU A 155 4.41 -4.21 -18.74
CA LEU A 155 3.90 -4.06 -20.11
C LEU A 155 3.16 -5.31 -20.60
N ARG A 156 3.63 -6.50 -20.24
CA ARG A 156 2.95 -7.76 -20.55
C ARG A 156 1.60 -7.84 -19.83
N ALA A 157 1.52 -7.46 -18.56
CA ALA A 157 0.28 -7.45 -17.80
C ALA A 157 -0.80 -6.59 -18.47
N ILE A 158 -0.42 -5.38 -18.90
CA ILE A 158 -1.31 -4.46 -19.62
C ILE A 158 -1.86 -5.10 -20.88
N ARG A 159 -1.01 -5.78 -21.68
CA ARG A 159 -1.43 -6.47 -22.91
C ARG A 159 -2.37 -7.64 -22.66
N LEU A 160 -2.11 -8.42 -21.61
CA LEU A 160 -2.93 -9.58 -21.25
C LEU A 160 -4.32 -9.18 -20.75
N CYS A 161 -4.43 -8.02 -20.11
CA CYS A 161 -5.67 -7.52 -19.52
C CYS A 161 -6.54 -6.70 -20.49
N GLN A 162 -6.18 -6.59 -21.77
CA GLN A 162 -6.98 -5.87 -22.76
C GLN A 162 -8.26 -6.66 -23.14
N PRO A 163 -9.41 -6.00 -23.30
CA PRO A 163 -9.66 -4.57 -23.06
C PRO A 163 -9.81 -4.23 -21.56
N LEU A 164 -9.29 -3.07 -21.17
CA LEU A 164 -9.37 -2.58 -19.79
C LEU A 164 -10.79 -2.09 -19.48
N ARG A 165 -11.29 -2.37 -18.28
CA ARG A 165 -12.56 -1.80 -17.81
C ARG A 165 -12.34 -0.34 -17.48
N VAL A 166 -12.82 0.52 -18.36
CA VAL A 166 -12.77 1.97 -18.22
C VAL A 166 -14.18 2.52 -18.01
N PRO A 167 -14.33 3.70 -17.37
CA PRO A 167 -15.63 4.34 -17.24
C PRO A 167 -16.22 4.67 -18.61
N THR A 168 -17.55 4.64 -18.70
CA THR A 168 -18.26 4.99 -19.95
C THR A 168 -18.30 6.49 -20.21
N THR A 169 -17.96 7.32 -19.22
CA THR A 169 -18.00 8.78 -19.29
C THR A 169 -16.64 9.39 -18.99
N GLY A 170 -16.42 10.64 -19.40
CA GLY A 170 -15.19 11.37 -19.04
C GLY A 170 -13.94 10.97 -19.82
N TYR A 171 -14.08 10.48 -21.05
CA TYR A 171 -12.96 10.01 -21.89
C TYR A 171 -11.77 10.97 -21.94
N ASP A 172 -12.01 12.28 -22.10
CA ASP A 172 -10.93 13.27 -22.14
C ASP A 172 -10.06 13.30 -20.89
N ARG A 173 -10.61 12.87 -19.75
CA ARG A 173 -9.90 12.88 -18.47
C ARG A 173 -9.03 11.64 -18.28
N TRP A 174 -9.38 10.52 -18.91
CA TRP A 174 -8.71 9.23 -18.73
C TRP A 174 -8.13 8.61 -20.02
N LYS A 175 -8.22 9.30 -21.16
CA LYS A 175 -7.56 8.87 -22.41
C LYS A 175 -6.04 8.74 -22.27
N ASP A 176 -5.43 9.58 -21.43
CA ASP A 176 -4.01 9.59 -21.10
C ASP A 176 -3.88 9.29 -19.59
N LEU A 177 -3.34 8.12 -19.25
CA LEU A 177 -3.16 7.67 -17.87
C LEU A 177 -1.69 7.43 -17.56
N GLN A 178 -1.30 7.55 -16.29
CA GLN A 178 0.03 7.17 -15.84
C GLN A 178 -0.08 6.17 -14.69
N LEU A 179 0.09 4.88 -14.98
CA LEU A 179 0.07 3.80 -14.00
C LEU A 179 1.40 3.67 -13.28
N ASN A 180 1.30 3.47 -11.97
CA ASN A 180 2.41 3.15 -11.09
C ASN A 180 2.27 1.69 -10.67
N PHE A 181 3.23 0.87 -11.08
CA PHE A 181 3.34 -0.53 -10.72
C PHE A 181 4.39 -0.65 -9.63
N ASP A 182 3.96 -0.88 -8.39
CA ASP A 182 4.88 -1.18 -7.30
C ASP A 182 4.72 -2.65 -6.89
N ALA A 183 5.79 -3.42 -7.08
CA ALA A 183 5.79 -4.82 -6.67
C ALA A 183 5.74 -4.97 -5.16
N ASN A 184 6.25 -3.98 -4.39
CA ASN A 184 6.22 -4.04 -2.94
C ASN A 184 4.80 -3.98 -2.38
N GLU A 185 3.93 -3.17 -2.98
CA GLU A 185 2.52 -3.04 -2.57
C GLU A 185 1.80 -4.38 -2.71
N MET A 186 2.03 -5.10 -3.82
CA MET A 186 1.43 -6.40 -4.06
C MET A 186 1.98 -7.53 -3.19
N LEU A 187 3.23 -7.42 -2.73
CA LEU A 187 3.89 -8.47 -1.96
C LEU A 187 3.69 -8.32 -0.45
N LYS A 188 3.45 -7.10 0.03
CA LYS A 188 3.35 -6.81 1.46
C LYS A 188 1.94 -6.95 2.03
N GLY A 189 0.90 -6.92 1.17
CA GLY A 189 -0.49 -7.17 1.55
C GLY A 189 -1.14 -6.00 2.24
#